data_AF-A0A351IYA2-F1
#
_entry.id   AF-A0A351IYA2-F1
#
_cell.length_a   1.000
_cell.length_b   1.000
_cell.length_c   1.000
_cell.angle_alpha   90.00
_cell.angle_beta   90.00
_cell.angle_gamma   90.00
#
_symmetry.space_group_name_H-M   'P 1'
#
loop_
_entity.id
_entity.type
_entity.pdbx_description
1 polymer ?
#
loop_
_entity_poly.entity_id
_entity_poly.type
_entity_poly.pdbx_seq_one_letter_code
_entity_poly.pdbx_strand_id
1 'polypeptide(L)'
;INDNNLKNIFRKLRGISIYRDVFVDGATAQDLIEPDTLLVAVDVNNPAHFEAPEIYKNASKMVVIDHHRKTIEYDVQPSITYIEPSASSASELMCEILEQALEPGQLLKEEAEVLFSGILLDTKQFTRNTGVRTFAAALFLRGEGANPNEAQMLFKIELSEFVREAMFENNVVVYRNIIAISVFKGEALAGDKIAASKVAERLLGVEGVLASFALCEIDGTGHISARSSGTINVQLVVEKLGGGGHFDMAGAQLPNTSMQQALVQLKKVIDEYLSEE
;
A
#
# COMPACT_ATOMS: atom_id res chain seq x y z
N ILE A 1 -9.53 9.16 -14.43
CA ILE A 1 -8.84 8.39 -13.37
C ILE A 1 -8.46 7.01 -13.90
N ASN A 2 -7.15 6.72 -14.00
CA ASN A 2 -6.60 5.48 -14.56
C ASN A 2 -5.71 4.75 -13.53
N ASP A 3 -6.12 4.71 -12.27
CA ASP A 3 -5.44 3.87 -11.28
C ASP A 3 -5.94 2.42 -11.37
N ASN A 4 -5.04 1.50 -11.71
CA ASN A 4 -5.34 0.07 -11.78
C ASN A 4 -5.74 -0.51 -10.42
N ASN A 5 -5.23 0.05 -9.31
CA ASN A 5 -5.57 -0.39 -7.96
C ASN A 5 -7.03 -0.07 -7.60
N LEU A 6 -7.56 1.03 -8.15
CA LEU A 6 -8.94 1.48 -7.88
C LEU A 6 -9.94 1.02 -8.96
N LYS A 7 -9.48 0.31 -10.00
CA LYS A 7 -10.31 -0.15 -11.13
C LYS A 7 -11.56 -0.92 -10.67
N ASN A 8 -11.41 -1.80 -9.69
CA ASN A 8 -12.53 -2.59 -9.16
C ASN A 8 -13.53 -1.72 -8.39
N ILE A 9 -13.06 -0.73 -7.64
CA ILE A 9 -13.88 0.25 -6.92
C ILE A 9 -14.66 1.11 -7.92
N PHE A 10 -13.99 1.70 -8.93
CA PHE A 10 -14.67 2.49 -9.95
C PHE A 10 -15.70 1.67 -10.74
N ARG A 11 -15.40 0.40 -11.07
CA ARG A 11 -16.36 -0.48 -11.72
C ARG A 11 -17.62 -0.68 -10.87
N LYS A 12 -17.44 -0.84 -9.55
CA LYS A 12 -18.53 -1.00 -8.59
C LYS A 12 -19.42 0.25 -8.50
N LEU A 13 -18.80 1.42 -8.43
CA LEU A 13 -19.52 2.70 -8.26
C LEU A 13 -20.12 3.24 -9.56
N ARG A 14 -19.58 2.90 -10.73
CA ARG A 14 -20.04 3.42 -12.05
C ARG A 14 -21.53 3.19 -12.32
N GLY A 15 -22.13 2.15 -11.74
CA GLY A 15 -23.56 1.84 -11.91
C GLY A 15 -24.50 2.76 -11.12
N ILE A 16 -23.97 3.57 -10.20
CA ILE A 16 -24.74 4.37 -9.26
C ILE A 16 -24.77 5.81 -9.75
N SER A 17 -25.98 6.35 -9.98
CA SER A 17 -26.17 7.66 -10.63
C SER A 17 -25.50 8.82 -9.91
N ILE A 18 -25.48 8.81 -8.57
CA ILE A 18 -24.89 9.89 -7.77
C ILE A 18 -23.36 10.02 -7.96
N TYR A 19 -22.68 8.97 -8.44
CA TYR A 19 -21.23 8.94 -8.59
C TYR A 19 -20.73 9.24 -10.01
N ARG A 20 -21.63 9.48 -10.97
CA ARG A 20 -21.27 9.59 -12.40
C ARG A 20 -20.22 10.68 -12.68
N ASP A 21 -20.35 11.83 -12.02
CA ASP A 21 -19.54 13.03 -12.28
C ASP A 21 -18.74 13.47 -11.04
N VAL A 22 -18.68 12.63 -10.01
CA VAL A 22 -17.96 12.91 -8.75
C VAL A 22 -16.45 12.74 -8.90
N PHE A 23 -16.04 11.79 -9.75
CA PHE A 23 -14.64 11.39 -9.91
C PHE A 23 -14.01 12.11 -11.11
N VAL A 24 -13.24 13.16 -10.83
CA VAL A 24 -12.56 13.99 -11.83
C VAL A 24 -11.03 13.90 -11.71
N ASP A 25 -10.30 14.28 -12.75
CA ASP A 25 -8.83 14.42 -12.67
C ASP A 25 -8.42 15.77 -12.02
N GLY A 26 -7.14 15.90 -11.67
CA GLY A 26 -6.62 17.09 -10.97
C GLY A 26 -6.81 18.39 -11.75
N ALA A 27 -6.69 18.35 -13.08
CA ALA A 27 -6.90 19.54 -13.91
C ALA A 27 -8.36 20.01 -13.89
N THR A 28 -9.29 19.07 -14.04
CA THR A 28 -10.73 19.36 -13.95
C THR A 28 -11.10 19.82 -12.54
N ALA A 29 -10.58 19.17 -11.50
CA ALA A 29 -10.82 19.56 -10.11
C ALA A 29 -10.32 20.97 -9.81
N GLN A 30 -9.21 21.39 -10.40
CA GLN A 30 -8.67 22.75 -10.28
C GLN A 30 -9.62 23.81 -10.85
N ASP A 31 -10.31 23.50 -11.96
CA ASP A 31 -11.31 24.39 -12.56
C ASP A 31 -12.61 24.46 -11.75
N LEU A 32 -12.88 23.47 -10.89
CA LEU A 32 -14.06 23.44 -10.00
C LEU A 32 -13.85 24.20 -8.67
N ILE A 33 -12.63 24.68 -8.38
CA ILE A 33 -12.36 25.37 -7.11
C ILE A 33 -13.02 26.76 -7.10
N GLU A 34 -13.91 26.95 -6.13
CA GLU A 34 -14.57 28.22 -5.82
C GLU A 34 -14.10 28.77 -4.46
N PRO A 35 -14.30 30.07 -4.14
CA PRO A 35 -13.81 30.67 -2.91
C PRO A 35 -14.24 30.00 -1.60
N ASP A 36 -15.40 29.35 -1.59
CA ASP A 36 -15.98 28.65 -0.44
C ASP A 36 -15.80 27.12 -0.48
N THR A 37 -15.12 26.59 -1.51
CA THR A 37 -14.79 25.17 -1.63
C THR A 37 -14.01 24.68 -0.41
N LEU A 38 -14.39 23.51 0.10
CA LEU A 38 -13.70 22.81 1.17
C LEU A 38 -12.91 21.63 0.60
N LEU A 39 -11.59 21.67 0.74
CA LEU A 39 -10.74 20.51 0.46
C LEU A 39 -10.78 19.55 1.65
N VAL A 40 -11.11 18.28 1.41
CA VAL A 40 -11.00 17.21 2.43
C VAL A 40 -9.92 16.23 1.99
N ALA A 41 -8.78 16.23 2.67
CA ALA A 41 -7.73 15.25 2.46
C ALA A 41 -7.92 14.07 3.41
N VAL A 42 -7.96 12.86 2.86
CA VAL A 42 -8.19 11.62 3.62
C VAL A 42 -7.00 10.68 3.40
N ASP A 43 -6.56 10.01 4.47
CA ASP A 43 -5.45 9.04 4.48
C ASP A 43 -4.06 9.63 4.14
N VAL A 44 -3.97 10.96 4.12
CA VAL A 44 -2.71 11.66 3.85
C VAL A 44 -2.68 13.01 4.55
N ASN A 45 -1.64 13.22 5.36
CA ASN A 45 -1.38 14.47 6.06
C ASN A 45 -0.14 15.23 5.55
N ASN A 46 0.63 14.67 4.62
CA ASN A 46 1.79 15.32 4.03
C ASN A 46 1.44 15.84 2.62
N PRO A 47 1.39 17.17 2.38
CA PRO A 47 1.05 17.72 1.07
C PRO A 47 1.94 17.27 -0.10
N ALA A 48 3.19 16.86 0.17
CA ALA A 48 4.07 16.30 -0.87
C ALA A 48 3.61 14.92 -1.39
N HIS A 49 2.67 14.27 -0.69
CA HIS A 49 2.08 12.99 -1.07
C HIS A 49 0.63 13.10 -1.56
N PHE A 50 0.10 14.31 -1.70
CA PHE A 50 -1.25 14.50 -2.24
C PHE A 50 -1.28 14.12 -3.72
N GLU A 51 -2.39 13.50 -4.15
CA GLU A 51 -2.59 13.10 -5.56
C GLU A 51 -2.55 14.30 -6.51
N ALA A 52 -3.07 15.45 -6.07
CA ALA A 52 -3.14 16.70 -6.83
C ALA A 52 -2.67 17.88 -5.97
N PRO A 53 -1.34 18.10 -5.82
CA PRO A 53 -0.77 19.12 -4.93
C PRO A 53 -1.18 20.57 -5.27
N GLU A 54 -1.52 20.83 -6.53
CA GLU A 54 -2.03 22.13 -6.99
C GLU A 54 -3.38 22.49 -6.35
N ILE A 55 -4.27 21.52 -6.12
CA ILE A 55 -5.57 21.74 -5.46
C ILE A 55 -5.33 22.26 -4.04
N TYR A 56 -4.40 21.64 -3.31
CA TYR A 56 -4.03 22.07 -1.96
C TYR A 56 -3.52 23.51 -1.90
N LYS A 57 -2.73 23.94 -2.90
CA LYS A 57 -2.20 25.31 -2.95
C LYS A 57 -3.27 26.36 -3.22
N ASN A 58 -4.35 25.97 -3.89
CA ASN A 58 -5.40 26.89 -4.35
C ASN A 58 -6.67 26.83 -3.51
N ALA A 59 -6.86 25.80 -2.68
CA ALA A 59 -7.98 25.70 -1.75
C ALA A 59 -7.78 26.65 -0.55
N SER A 60 -8.82 27.44 -0.23
CA SER A 60 -8.79 28.40 0.89
C SER A 60 -9.14 27.77 2.24
N LYS A 61 -9.83 26.63 2.24
CA LYS A 61 -10.27 25.88 3.43
C LYS A 61 -9.92 24.42 3.25
N MET A 62 -9.46 23.80 4.34
CA MET A 62 -9.05 22.41 4.32
C MET A 62 -9.44 21.66 5.60
N VAL A 63 -9.81 20.39 5.45
CA VAL A 63 -9.93 19.41 6.53
C VAL A 63 -8.96 18.27 6.22
N VAL A 64 -8.28 17.76 7.24
CA VAL A 64 -7.42 16.56 7.14
C VAL A 64 -7.97 15.48 8.05
N ILE A 65 -8.16 14.27 7.51
CA ILE A 65 -8.58 13.06 8.24
C ILE A 65 -7.55 11.97 7.95
N ASP A 66 -6.76 11.59 8.94
CA ASP A 66 -5.65 10.66 8.70
C ASP A 66 -5.34 9.81 9.94
N HIS A 67 -4.77 8.64 9.74
CA HIS A 67 -4.28 7.77 10.81
C HIS A 67 -2.75 7.64 10.79
N HIS A 68 -2.06 8.29 9.85
CA HIS A 68 -0.61 8.36 9.88
C HIS A 68 -0.11 9.40 10.89
N ARG A 69 1.09 9.18 11.43
CA ARG A 69 1.74 10.19 12.27
C ARG A 69 2.05 11.43 11.43
N LYS A 70 1.70 12.61 11.95
CA LYS A 70 2.10 13.88 11.36
C LYS A 70 3.61 14.07 11.51
N THR A 71 4.29 14.35 10.39
CA THR A 71 5.76 14.49 10.34
C THR A 71 6.23 15.86 9.86
N ILE A 72 5.32 16.66 9.29
CA ILE A 72 5.63 17.98 8.74
C ILE A 72 4.51 18.97 9.06
N GLU A 73 4.85 20.27 9.02
CA GLU A 73 3.86 21.34 9.15
C GLU A 73 3.22 21.71 7.81
N TYR A 74 2.00 22.24 7.88
CA TYR A 74 1.27 22.71 6.72
C TYR A 74 1.62 24.15 6.39
N ASP A 75 1.84 24.44 5.10
CA ASP A 75 1.99 25.81 4.60
C ASP A 75 0.67 26.59 4.77
N VAL A 76 -0.45 25.92 4.50
CA VAL A 76 -1.82 26.41 4.77
C VAL A 76 -2.43 25.57 5.87
N GLN A 77 -2.73 26.19 7.02
CA GLN A 77 -3.25 25.50 8.19
C GLN A 77 -4.68 24.98 7.93
N PRO A 78 -4.94 23.67 8.11
CA PRO A 78 -6.29 23.13 7.98
C PRO A 78 -7.23 23.72 9.02
N SER A 79 -8.48 23.94 8.63
CA SER A 79 -9.56 24.36 9.53
C SER A 79 -9.84 23.31 10.61
N ILE A 80 -9.71 22.02 10.24
CA ILE A 80 -9.86 20.88 11.16
C ILE A 80 -8.81 19.83 10.79
N THR A 81 -8.16 19.28 11.82
CA THR A 81 -7.29 18.11 11.69
C THR A 81 -7.82 17.02 12.61
N TYR A 82 -8.26 15.90 12.05
CA TYR A 82 -8.58 14.69 12.78
C TYR A 82 -7.53 13.62 12.47
N ILE A 83 -6.45 13.61 13.27
CA ILE A 83 -5.30 12.72 13.07
C ILE A 83 -5.15 11.79 14.26
N GLU A 84 -5.37 10.50 14.05
CA GLU A 84 -5.39 9.48 15.12
C GLU A 84 -4.43 8.32 14.80
N PRO A 85 -3.15 8.40 15.20
CA PRO A 85 -2.15 7.38 14.88
C PRO A 85 -2.40 5.97 15.43
N SER A 86 -3.36 5.83 16.36
CA SER A 86 -3.79 4.54 16.90
C SER A 86 -4.95 3.91 16.16
N ALA A 87 -5.62 4.63 15.24
CA ALA A 87 -6.71 4.09 14.44
C ALA A 87 -6.17 3.13 13.37
N SER A 88 -6.98 2.13 13.01
CA SER A 88 -6.51 1.11 12.06
C SER A 88 -6.32 1.61 10.65
N SER A 89 -7.17 2.55 10.21
CA SER A 89 -7.24 3.08 8.85
C SER A 89 -7.98 4.41 8.84
N ALA A 90 -7.82 5.20 7.79
CA ALA A 90 -8.68 6.35 7.55
C ALA A 90 -10.17 5.95 7.39
N SER A 91 -10.46 4.75 6.87
CA SER A 91 -11.82 4.21 6.80
C SER A 91 -12.47 4.05 8.18
N GLU A 92 -11.71 3.65 9.21
CA GLU A 92 -12.21 3.60 10.60
C GLU A 92 -12.67 4.97 11.08
N LEU A 93 -11.85 6.01 10.84
CA LEU A 93 -12.17 7.39 11.23
C LEU A 93 -13.38 7.93 10.46
N MET A 94 -13.49 7.61 9.16
CA MET A 94 -14.66 7.98 8.37
C MET A 94 -15.93 7.32 8.89
N CYS A 95 -15.88 6.07 9.37
CA CYS A 95 -17.05 5.42 9.96
C CYS A 95 -17.55 6.15 11.20
N GLU A 96 -16.67 6.62 12.07
CA GLU A 96 -17.06 7.36 13.27
C GLU A 96 -17.77 8.68 12.93
N ILE A 97 -17.33 9.36 11.87
CA ILE A 97 -17.98 10.58 11.39
C ILE A 97 -19.35 10.24 10.79
N LEU A 98 -19.41 9.22 9.93
CA LEU A 98 -20.64 8.84 9.21
C LEU A 98 -21.72 8.30 10.15
N GLU A 99 -21.35 7.52 11.17
CA GLU A 99 -22.27 6.99 12.17
C GLU A 99 -22.97 8.11 12.97
N GLN A 100 -22.31 9.26 13.16
CA GLN A 100 -22.90 10.42 13.82
C GLN A 100 -23.69 11.33 12.85
N ALA A 101 -23.32 11.33 11.56
CA ALA A 101 -23.86 12.25 10.57
C ALA A 101 -25.06 11.68 9.79
N LEU A 102 -25.19 10.35 9.73
CA LEU A 102 -26.19 9.65 8.95
C LEU A 102 -27.20 8.92 9.85
N GLU A 103 -28.45 8.89 9.39
CA GLU A 103 -29.45 7.99 9.96
C GLU A 103 -29.20 6.54 9.48
N PRO A 104 -29.57 5.52 10.26
CA PRO A 104 -29.39 4.13 9.87
C PRO A 104 -29.98 3.79 8.49
N GLY A 105 -29.18 3.13 7.64
CA GLY A 105 -29.57 2.74 6.28
C GLY A 105 -29.42 3.82 5.21
N GLN A 106 -28.85 4.98 5.54
CA GLN A 106 -28.54 6.02 4.56
C GLN A 106 -27.22 5.79 3.82
N LEU A 107 -26.29 5.03 4.39
CA LEU A 107 -25.04 4.69 3.70
C LEU A 107 -25.34 3.60 2.67
N LEU A 108 -24.98 3.83 1.40
CA LEU A 108 -25.20 2.83 0.38
C LEU A 108 -24.36 1.59 0.68
N LYS A 109 -24.93 0.42 0.40
CA LYS A 109 -24.22 -0.86 0.55
C LYS A 109 -22.86 -0.83 -0.15
N GLU A 110 -22.78 -0.25 -1.34
CA GLU A 110 -21.53 -0.17 -2.10
C GLU A 110 -20.48 0.73 -1.42
N GLU A 111 -20.89 1.83 -0.79
CA GLU A 111 -20.01 2.70 0.00
C GLU A 111 -19.51 1.97 1.24
N ALA A 112 -20.42 1.28 1.93
CA ALA A 112 -20.10 0.49 3.11
C ALA A 112 -19.08 -0.61 2.79
N GLU A 113 -19.22 -1.28 1.64
CA GLU A 113 -18.26 -2.31 1.18
C GLU A 113 -16.88 -1.73 0.83
N VAL A 114 -16.84 -0.53 0.22
CA VAL A 114 -15.57 0.15 -0.08
C VAL A 114 -14.87 0.59 1.21
N LEU A 115 -15.57 1.21 2.15
CA LEU A 115 -15.02 1.57 3.46
C LEU A 115 -14.53 0.33 4.23
N PHE A 116 -15.32 -0.75 4.22
CA PHE A 116 -14.97 -2.01 4.87
C PHE A 116 -13.70 -2.62 4.26
N SER A 117 -13.55 -2.52 2.93
CA SER A 117 -12.33 -2.95 2.24
C SER A 117 -11.11 -2.17 2.71
N GLY A 118 -11.20 -0.84 2.88
CA GLY A 118 -10.08 -0.05 3.42
C GLY A 118 -9.63 -0.54 4.80
N ILE A 119 -10.58 -0.84 5.70
CA ILE A 119 -10.27 -1.44 7.01
C ILE A 119 -9.57 -2.79 6.83
N LEU A 120 -10.10 -3.68 5.98
CA LEU A 120 -9.50 -5.01 5.75
C LEU A 120 -8.08 -4.92 5.18
N LEU A 121 -7.81 -3.93 4.33
CA LEU A 121 -6.51 -3.74 3.68
C LEU A 121 -5.45 -3.35 4.70
N ASP A 122 -5.66 -2.25 5.43
CA ASP A 122 -4.66 -1.68 6.35
C ASP A 122 -4.42 -2.60 7.55
N THR A 123 -5.47 -3.29 8.00
CA THR A 123 -5.39 -4.23 9.11
C THR A 123 -4.87 -5.61 8.72
N LYS A 124 -4.56 -5.87 7.44
CA LYS A 124 -4.29 -7.22 6.94
C LYS A 124 -5.34 -8.23 7.43
N GLN A 125 -6.62 -7.93 7.18
CA GLN A 125 -7.78 -8.72 7.62
C GLN A 125 -7.86 -8.87 9.15
N PHE A 126 -7.81 -7.73 9.83
CA PHE A 126 -7.90 -7.60 11.29
C PHE A 126 -6.72 -8.15 12.11
N THR A 127 -5.61 -8.51 11.48
CA THR A 127 -4.43 -9.09 12.14
C THR A 127 -3.38 -8.05 12.57
N ARG A 128 -3.47 -6.82 12.07
CA ARG A 128 -2.54 -5.71 12.32
C ARG A 128 -3.29 -4.48 12.81
N ASN A 129 -2.75 -3.79 13.82
CA ASN A 129 -3.20 -2.49 14.31
C ASN A 129 -4.73 -2.38 14.52
N THR A 130 -5.35 -3.44 15.04
CA THR A 130 -6.78 -3.48 15.33
C THR A 130 -7.08 -3.17 16.78
N GLY A 131 -8.19 -2.46 17.01
CA GLY A 131 -8.71 -2.15 18.33
C GLY A 131 -10.24 -2.28 18.41
N VAL A 132 -10.80 -1.95 19.58
CA VAL A 132 -12.26 -1.97 19.80
C VAL A 132 -12.97 -1.05 18.79
N ARG A 133 -12.41 0.13 18.52
CA ARG A 133 -12.92 1.11 17.55
C ARG A 133 -12.98 0.53 16.14
N THR A 134 -11.95 -0.21 15.72
CA THR A 134 -11.93 -0.93 14.43
C THR A 134 -13.10 -1.90 14.28
N PHE A 135 -13.38 -2.69 15.32
CA PHE A 135 -14.50 -3.63 15.30
C PHE A 135 -15.87 -2.94 15.40
N ALA A 136 -15.95 -1.78 16.06
CA ALA A 136 -17.15 -0.96 16.08
C ALA A 136 -17.45 -0.38 14.69
N ALA A 137 -16.45 0.17 14.01
CA ALA A 137 -16.57 0.61 12.61
C ALA A 137 -16.99 -0.55 11.69
N ALA A 138 -16.38 -1.73 11.85
CA ALA A 138 -16.77 -2.93 11.14
C ALA A 138 -18.23 -3.32 11.40
N LEU A 139 -18.71 -3.22 12.66
CA LEU A 139 -20.10 -3.49 13.02
C LEU A 139 -21.06 -2.49 12.35
N PHE A 140 -20.74 -1.20 12.40
CA PHE A 140 -21.51 -0.14 11.73
C PHE A 140 -21.67 -0.43 10.23
N LEU A 141 -20.56 -0.66 9.52
CA LEU A 141 -20.58 -0.97 8.09
C LEU A 141 -21.34 -2.26 7.77
N ARG A 142 -21.27 -3.28 8.64
CA ARG A 142 -22.08 -4.49 8.51
C ARG A 142 -23.57 -4.20 8.70
N GLY A 143 -23.92 -3.28 9.59
CA GLY A 143 -25.28 -2.77 9.78
C GLY A 143 -25.83 -2.08 8.53
N GLU A 144 -24.98 -1.31 7.83
CA GLU A 144 -25.28 -0.66 6.54
C GLU A 144 -25.21 -1.64 5.35
N GLY A 145 -25.02 -2.93 5.60
CA GLY A 145 -25.15 -4.00 4.60
C GLY A 145 -23.86 -4.41 3.91
N ALA A 146 -22.69 -3.93 4.35
CA ALA A 146 -21.41 -4.29 3.76
C ALA A 146 -21.18 -5.81 3.80
N ASN A 147 -20.94 -6.50 2.69
CA ASN A 147 -20.60 -7.92 2.69
C ASN A 147 -19.06 -8.13 2.68
N PRO A 148 -18.47 -8.80 3.69
CA PRO A 148 -17.03 -9.07 3.73
C PRO A 148 -16.49 -9.80 2.49
N ASN A 149 -17.27 -10.71 1.91
CA ASN A 149 -16.87 -11.43 0.71
C ASN A 149 -16.80 -10.50 -0.50
N GLU A 150 -17.77 -9.58 -0.65
CA GLU A 150 -17.78 -8.57 -1.72
C GLU A 150 -16.65 -7.56 -1.55
N ALA A 151 -16.40 -7.10 -0.31
CA ALA A 151 -15.27 -6.26 0.01
C ALA A 151 -13.93 -6.94 -0.34
N GLN A 152 -13.78 -8.24 -0.05
CA GLN A 152 -12.61 -9.00 -0.46
C GLN A 152 -12.49 -9.18 -1.98
N MET A 153 -13.61 -9.20 -2.72
CA MET A 153 -13.55 -9.31 -4.18
C MET A 153 -12.85 -8.10 -4.83
N LEU A 154 -12.80 -6.96 -4.15
CA LEU A 154 -12.09 -5.77 -4.62
C LEU A 154 -10.57 -5.99 -4.74
N PHE A 155 -10.01 -6.91 -3.94
CA PHE A 155 -8.58 -7.25 -3.94
C PHE A 155 -8.19 -8.38 -4.89
N LYS A 156 -9.14 -8.94 -5.64
CA LYS A 156 -8.84 -10.03 -6.58
C LYS A 156 -7.93 -9.52 -7.69
N ILE A 157 -6.78 -10.17 -7.82
CA ILE A 157 -5.83 -9.97 -8.92
C ILE A 157 -6.22 -10.81 -10.14
N GLU A 158 -5.72 -10.40 -11.31
CA GLU A 158 -5.92 -11.16 -12.55
C GLU A 158 -5.09 -12.46 -12.53
N LEU A 159 -5.56 -13.50 -13.22
CA LEU A 159 -4.87 -14.80 -13.24
C LEU A 159 -3.44 -14.70 -13.78
N SER A 160 -3.22 -13.81 -14.75
CA SER A 160 -1.90 -13.52 -15.33
C SER A 160 -0.91 -13.02 -14.27
N GLU A 161 -1.35 -12.11 -13.40
CA GLU A 161 -0.57 -11.58 -12.28
C GLU A 161 -0.26 -12.68 -11.26
N PHE A 162 -1.27 -13.48 -10.89
CA PHE A 162 -1.08 -14.62 -10.00
C PHE A 162 -0.05 -15.62 -10.54
N VAL A 163 -0.16 -16.01 -11.81
CA VAL A 163 0.78 -16.92 -12.47
C VAL A 163 2.18 -16.31 -12.47
N ARG A 164 2.29 -14.99 -12.67
CA ARG A 164 3.58 -14.30 -12.66
C ARG A 164 4.24 -14.33 -11.29
N GLU A 165 3.51 -14.00 -10.23
CA GLU A 165 4.02 -14.12 -8.85
C GLU A 165 4.45 -15.57 -8.53
N ALA A 166 3.67 -16.56 -8.93
CA ALA A 166 3.99 -17.98 -8.69
C ALA A 166 5.30 -18.43 -9.37
N MET A 167 5.67 -17.83 -10.52
CA MET A 167 6.94 -18.14 -11.19
C MET A 167 8.17 -17.72 -10.37
N PHE A 168 8.06 -16.65 -9.59
CA PHE A 168 9.10 -16.26 -8.62
C PHE A 168 9.18 -17.27 -7.47
N GLU A 169 8.03 -17.70 -6.94
CA GLU A 169 7.98 -18.62 -5.79
C GLU A 169 8.54 -20.01 -6.10
N ASN A 170 8.48 -20.46 -7.36
CA ASN A 170 9.05 -21.74 -7.78
C ASN A 170 10.59 -21.82 -7.64
N ASN A 171 11.27 -20.69 -7.43
CA ASN A 171 12.73 -20.61 -7.39
C ASN A 171 13.25 -20.04 -6.07
N VAL A 172 12.64 -20.45 -4.96
CA VAL A 172 13.02 -20.03 -3.62
C VAL A 172 14.06 -20.97 -3.02
N VAL A 173 15.09 -20.39 -2.41
CA VAL A 173 16.05 -21.11 -1.57
C VAL A 173 16.10 -20.47 -0.19
N VAL A 174 16.17 -21.31 0.85
CA VAL A 174 16.49 -20.82 2.20
C VAL A 174 17.99 -20.73 2.34
N TYR A 175 18.48 -19.56 2.71
CA TYR A 175 19.87 -19.22 2.93
C TYR A 175 20.11 -18.92 4.40
N ARG A 176 21.19 -19.47 4.96
CA ARG A 176 21.55 -19.34 6.39
C ARG A 176 20.40 -19.69 7.35
N ASN A 177 19.48 -20.58 6.94
CA ASN A 177 18.28 -21.03 7.65
C ASN A 177 17.23 -19.97 7.98
N ILE A 178 17.56 -18.67 7.90
CA ILE A 178 16.68 -17.57 8.33
C ILE A 178 16.34 -16.58 7.19
N ILE A 179 16.90 -16.76 5.99
CA ILE A 179 16.69 -15.85 4.86
C ILE A 179 16.10 -16.60 3.68
N ALA A 180 15.01 -16.12 3.09
CA ALA A 180 14.47 -16.65 1.83
C ALA A 180 14.97 -15.84 0.64
N ILE A 181 15.47 -16.50 -0.41
CA ILE A 181 15.88 -15.83 -1.66
C ILE A 181 15.14 -16.45 -2.83
N SER A 182 14.34 -15.65 -3.53
CA SER A 182 13.69 -15.99 -4.80
C SER A 182 14.46 -15.38 -5.97
N VAL A 183 14.76 -16.18 -6.99
CA VAL A 183 15.39 -15.69 -8.23
C VAL A 183 14.50 -16.02 -9.42
N PHE A 184 14.01 -15.00 -10.11
CA PHE A 184 13.24 -15.18 -11.33
C PHE A 184 14.10 -15.77 -12.44
N LYS A 185 13.60 -16.83 -13.10
CA LYS A 185 14.32 -17.56 -14.16
C LYS A 185 13.76 -17.36 -15.57
N GLY A 186 12.86 -16.39 -15.77
CA GLY A 186 12.29 -16.05 -17.07
C GLY A 186 12.76 -14.69 -17.59
N GLU A 187 12.26 -14.31 -18.76
CA GLU A 187 12.37 -12.94 -19.27
C GLU A 187 11.46 -12.03 -18.45
N ALA A 188 12.03 -11.14 -17.64
CA ALA A 188 11.25 -10.24 -16.80
C ALA A 188 10.82 -9.00 -17.58
N LEU A 189 9.63 -8.50 -17.27
CA LEU A 189 9.03 -7.29 -17.82
C LEU A 189 9.08 -6.19 -16.77
N ALA A 190 8.89 -4.93 -17.19
CA ALA A 190 8.90 -3.78 -16.28
C ALA A 190 7.97 -3.94 -15.05
N GLY A 191 6.81 -4.59 -15.23
CA GLY A 191 5.84 -4.84 -14.15
C GLY A 191 6.30 -5.85 -13.09
N ASP A 192 7.35 -6.64 -13.37
CA ASP A 192 7.80 -7.69 -12.45
C ASP A 192 8.53 -7.17 -11.21
N LYS A 193 8.86 -5.88 -11.18
CA LYS A 193 9.34 -5.23 -9.94
C LYS A 193 8.29 -5.32 -8.84
N ILE A 194 7.02 -5.13 -9.20
CA ILE A 194 5.88 -5.21 -8.29
C ILE A 194 5.70 -6.66 -7.84
N ALA A 195 5.72 -7.62 -8.78
CA ALA A 195 5.62 -9.04 -8.47
C ALA A 195 6.75 -9.51 -7.53
N ALA A 196 8.00 -9.11 -7.80
CA ALA A 196 9.14 -9.41 -6.94
C ALA A 196 8.95 -8.86 -5.51
N SER A 197 8.50 -7.61 -5.38
CA SER A 197 8.20 -7.01 -4.08
C SER A 197 7.09 -7.74 -3.32
N LYS A 198 6.01 -8.15 -4.00
CA LYS A 198 4.93 -8.95 -3.40
C LYS A 198 5.40 -10.33 -2.96
N VAL A 199 6.24 -10.98 -3.76
CA VAL A 199 6.81 -12.29 -3.42
C VAL A 199 7.75 -12.20 -2.22
N ALA A 200 8.60 -11.17 -2.15
CA ALA A 200 9.42 -10.94 -0.97
C ALA A 200 8.54 -10.78 0.29
N GLU A 201 7.48 -9.98 0.24
CA GLU A 201 6.53 -9.83 1.36
C GLU A 201 5.89 -11.17 1.76
N ARG A 202 5.43 -11.97 0.79
CA ARG A 202 4.82 -13.28 1.05
C ARG A 202 5.80 -14.26 1.70
N LEU A 203 7.07 -14.23 1.30
CA LEU A 203 8.11 -15.10 1.86
C LEU A 203 8.41 -14.81 3.34
N LEU A 204 8.15 -13.59 3.84
CA LEU A 204 8.23 -13.32 5.28
C LEU A 204 7.14 -14.02 6.10
N GLY A 205 6.03 -14.42 5.46
CA GLY A 205 4.99 -15.20 6.11
C GLY A 205 5.37 -16.67 6.33
N VAL A 206 6.51 -17.12 5.80
CA VAL A 206 7.01 -18.49 5.98
C VAL A 206 7.68 -18.62 7.34
N GLU A 207 7.30 -19.65 8.09
CA GLU A 207 7.86 -19.93 9.41
C GLU A 207 9.40 -20.03 9.37
N GLY A 208 10.07 -19.30 10.27
CA GLY A 208 11.52 -19.27 10.38
C GLY A 208 12.23 -18.26 9.45
N VAL A 209 11.52 -17.60 8.53
CA VAL A 209 12.09 -16.57 7.67
C VAL A 209 12.09 -15.21 8.38
N LEU A 210 13.26 -14.60 8.55
CA LEU A 210 13.45 -13.29 9.17
C LEU A 210 13.70 -12.17 8.15
N ALA A 211 14.20 -12.52 6.97
CA ALA A 211 14.32 -11.61 5.83
C ALA A 211 14.08 -12.36 4.52
N SER A 212 13.62 -11.65 3.51
CA SER A 212 13.40 -12.20 2.18
C SER A 212 13.93 -11.27 1.10
N PHE A 213 14.40 -11.87 0.01
CA PHE A 213 14.90 -11.18 -1.17
C PHE A 213 14.29 -11.80 -2.42
N ALA A 214 13.79 -10.98 -3.33
CA ALA A 214 13.30 -11.40 -4.64
C ALA A 214 14.07 -10.68 -5.75
N LEU A 215 14.60 -11.44 -6.70
CA LEU A 215 15.47 -10.95 -7.76
C LEU A 215 14.84 -11.17 -9.13
N CYS A 216 14.94 -10.18 -10.01
CA CYS A 216 14.61 -10.29 -11.44
C CYS A 216 15.53 -9.43 -12.30
N GLU A 217 15.69 -9.79 -13.57
CA GLU A 217 16.48 -9.04 -14.56
C GLU A 217 15.56 -8.38 -15.57
N ILE A 218 15.59 -7.06 -15.64
CA ILE A 218 14.79 -6.26 -16.58
C ILE A 218 15.76 -5.43 -17.39
N ASP A 219 15.72 -5.56 -18.71
CA ASP A 219 16.56 -4.79 -19.65
C ASP A 219 18.05 -4.79 -19.28
N GLY A 220 18.59 -5.95 -18.89
CA GLY A 220 19.99 -6.11 -18.49
C GLY A 220 20.37 -5.52 -17.12
N THR A 221 19.38 -5.07 -16.34
CA THR A 221 19.56 -4.56 -14.98
C THR A 221 18.96 -5.53 -13.97
N GLY A 222 19.78 -5.94 -12.99
CA GLY A 222 19.31 -6.76 -11.88
C GLY A 222 18.56 -5.94 -10.86
N HIS A 223 17.35 -6.33 -10.52
CA HIS A 223 16.51 -5.72 -9.50
C HIS A 223 16.43 -6.62 -8.27
N ILE A 224 16.60 -6.04 -7.08
CA ILE A 224 16.46 -6.73 -5.80
C ILE A 224 15.37 -6.03 -5.01
N SER A 225 14.36 -6.78 -4.58
CA SER A 225 13.37 -6.35 -3.58
C SER A 225 13.63 -7.09 -2.28
N ALA A 226 13.77 -6.37 -1.17
CA ALA A 226 14.06 -6.94 0.15
C ALA A 226 12.96 -6.59 1.16
N ARG A 227 12.66 -7.54 2.06
CA ARG A 227 11.75 -7.36 3.20
C ARG A 227 12.32 -7.98 4.47
N SER A 228 11.99 -7.43 5.63
CA SER A 228 12.35 -7.95 6.95
C SER A 228 11.12 -8.14 7.84
N SER A 229 11.18 -9.11 8.74
CA SER A 229 10.22 -9.24 9.84
C SER A 229 10.46 -8.25 10.99
N GLY A 230 11.50 -7.41 10.88
CA GLY A 230 11.89 -6.44 11.91
C GLY A 230 13.15 -6.83 12.69
N THR A 231 13.76 -7.98 12.38
CA THR A 231 14.99 -8.45 13.05
C THR A 231 16.25 -8.12 12.25
N ILE A 232 16.24 -8.33 10.93
CA ILE A 232 17.39 -8.09 10.05
C ILE A 232 17.22 -6.74 9.36
N ASN A 233 18.24 -5.87 9.42
CA ASN A 233 18.19 -4.58 8.73
C ASN A 233 18.51 -4.78 7.24
N VAL A 234 17.47 -4.91 6.42
CA VAL A 234 17.64 -5.16 4.98
C VAL A 234 18.14 -3.94 4.20
N GLN A 235 17.95 -2.72 4.74
CA GLN A 235 18.53 -1.51 4.16
C GLN A 235 20.06 -1.59 4.13
N LEU A 236 20.69 -1.93 5.25
CA LEU A 236 22.16 -2.01 5.33
C LEU A 236 22.73 -3.06 4.36
N VAL A 237 22.01 -4.17 4.18
CA VAL A 237 22.41 -5.23 3.22
C VAL A 237 22.39 -4.70 1.78
N VAL A 238 21.31 -4.03 1.35
CA VAL A 238 21.19 -3.57 -0.04
C VAL A 238 21.95 -2.28 -0.31
N GLU A 239 22.26 -1.46 0.70
CA GLU A 239 23.14 -0.29 0.56
C GLU A 239 24.55 -0.68 0.13
N LYS A 240 25.06 -1.83 0.63
CA LYS A 240 26.34 -2.42 0.14
C LYS A 240 26.30 -2.80 -1.35
N LEU A 241 25.11 -2.86 -1.95
CA LEU A 241 24.86 -3.10 -3.37
C LEU A 241 24.47 -1.83 -4.14
N GLY A 242 24.61 -0.65 -3.54
CA GLY A 242 24.22 0.63 -4.15
C GLY A 242 22.71 0.90 -4.15
N GLY A 243 21.95 0.15 -3.34
CA GLY A 243 20.52 0.36 -3.12
C GLY A 243 20.22 1.30 -1.95
N GLY A 244 18.99 1.20 -1.44
CA GLY A 244 18.53 1.95 -0.28
C GLY A 244 17.10 1.59 0.11
N GLY A 245 16.58 2.24 1.15
CA GLY A 245 15.22 2.04 1.64
C GLY A 245 15.12 2.28 3.14
N HIS A 246 14.33 1.44 3.80
CA HIS A 246 14.09 1.42 5.23
C HIS A 246 14.52 0.09 5.85
N PHE A 247 14.60 0.08 7.17
CA PHE A 247 15.01 -1.07 7.98
C PHE A 247 14.34 -2.39 7.53
N ASP A 248 13.04 -2.35 7.25
CA ASP A 248 12.20 -3.51 6.94
C ASP A 248 11.85 -3.66 5.45
N MET A 249 12.14 -2.65 4.64
CA MET A 249 11.79 -2.63 3.22
C MET A 249 12.84 -1.86 2.43
N ALA A 250 13.56 -2.55 1.55
CA ALA A 250 14.61 -1.92 0.75
C ALA A 250 14.73 -2.53 -0.65
N GLY A 251 15.50 -1.89 -1.52
CA GLY A 251 15.76 -2.43 -2.85
C GLY A 251 17.04 -1.89 -3.49
N ALA A 252 17.52 -2.59 -4.51
CA ALA A 252 18.71 -2.21 -5.26
C ALA A 252 18.51 -2.45 -6.76
N GLN A 253 19.26 -1.69 -7.56
CA GLN A 253 19.38 -1.89 -9.01
C GLN A 253 20.85 -2.09 -9.34
N LEU A 254 21.16 -3.15 -10.08
CA LEU A 254 22.50 -3.59 -10.44
C LEU A 254 22.63 -3.52 -11.97
N PRO A 255 23.11 -2.40 -12.53
CA PRO A 255 23.26 -2.26 -13.97
C PRO A 255 24.20 -3.32 -14.55
N ASN A 256 23.88 -3.82 -15.74
CA ASN A 256 24.71 -4.78 -16.49
C ASN A 256 25.10 -6.03 -15.67
N THR A 257 24.21 -6.49 -14.79
CA THR A 257 24.46 -7.59 -13.86
C THR A 257 23.45 -8.70 -14.08
N SER A 258 23.94 -9.90 -14.42
CA SER A 258 23.06 -11.07 -14.59
C SER A 258 22.49 -11.56 -13.26
N MET A 259 21.40 -12.33 -13.28
CA MET A 259 20.82 -12.89 -12.06
C MET A 259 21.77 -13.77 -11.25
N GLN A 260 22.66 -14.52 -11.91
CA GLN A 260 23.66 -15.31 -11.20
C GLN A 260 24.67 -14.41 -10.48
N GLN A 261 25.12 -13.33 -11.13
CA GLN A 261 26.05 -12.37 -10.52
C GLN A 261 25.37 -11.62 -9.36
N ALA A 262 24.14 -11.15 -9.56
CA ALA A 262 23.35 -10.49 -8.53
C ALA A 262 23.15 -11.39 -7.30
N LEU A 263 22.83 -12.68 -7.51
CA LEU A 263 22.69 -13.65 -6.42
C LEU A 263 24.00 -13.85 -5.63
N VAL A 264 25.14 -13.93 -6.32
CA VAL A 264 26.45 -14.08 -5.68
C VAL A 264 26.81 -12.84 -4.87
N GLN A 265 26.62 -11.64 -5.45
CA GLN A 265 26.87 -10.37 -4.75
C GLN A 265 25.96 -10.25 -3.51
N LEU A 266 24.67 -10.57 -3.66
CA LEU A 266 23.71 -10.54 -2.56
C LEU A 266 24.11 -11.48 -1.42
N LYS A 267 24.46 -12.73 -1.72
CA LYS A 267 24.90 -13.68 -0.69
C LYS A 267 26.15 -13.20 0.04
N LYS A 268 27.08 -12.58 -0.68
CA LYS A 268 28.29 -12.01 -0.10
C LYS A 268 27.96 -10.89 0.90
N VAL A 269 27.13 -9.93 0.53
CA VAL A 269 26.78 -8.82 1.44
C VAL A 269 25.92 -9.26 2.62
N ILE A 270 25.09 -10.30 2.45
CA ILE A 270 24.36 -10.94 3.53
C ILE A 270 25.35 -11.57 4.53
N ASP A 271 26.33 -12.33 4.04
CA ASP A 271 27.32 -12.97 4.90
C ASP A 271 28.18 -11.95 5.65
N GLU A 272 28.58 -10.86 5.00
CA GLU A 272 29.29 -9.74 5.64
C GLU A 272 28.43 -9.13 6.76
N TYR A 273 27.16 -8.80 6.48
CA TYR A 273 26.23 -8.25 7.47
C TYR A 273 26.06 -9.18 8.68
N LEU A 274 25.81 -10.47 8.46
CA LEU A 274 25.63 -11.45 9.54
C LEU A 274 26.91 -11.75 10.34
N SER A 275 28.09 -11.34 9.85
CA SER A 275 29.36 -11.50 10.55
C SER A 275 29.76 -10.27 11.37
N GLU A 276 29.17 -9.11 11.06
CA GLU A 276 29.39 -7.83 11.74
C GLU A 276 28.47 -7.66 12.96
N GLU A 277 27.40 -8.46 13.05
CA GLU A 277 26.48 -8.60 14.20
C GLU A 277 26.82 -9.82 15.09
#